data_AF-A0A7J7Q5P8-F1
#
_entry.id   AF-A0A7J7Q5P8-F1
#
_cell.length_a   1.000
_cell.length_b   1.000
_cell.length_c   1.000
_cell.angle_alpha   90.00
_cell.angle_beta   90.00
_cell.angle_gamma   90.00
#
_symmetry.space_group_name_H-M   'P 1'
#
loop_
_entity.id
_entity.type
_entity.pdbx_description
1 polymer ?
#
loop_
_entity_poly.entity_id
_entity_poly.type
_entity_poly.pdbx_seq_one_letter_code
_entity_poly.pdbx_strand_id
1 'polypeptide(L)'
;MAGQGKERPLFTFGVISDVQYADIPDGTSYHGTPRFYRNALVALQRAVSTGWVPAQVDFGIHFGDIVDGYQARDGQSEQALSDVLQAFSLLRRPTYHMLGNHCLYNLPRARLNQRLGITALLDPAAAADGASYYAFSPHPAWLFVVLDAYDVSLLGWPGNHPRHVQAEALLAQHNPNKEKNSPEGLVGVARRFVKFGGGVSEAQLQWLEQQLQVAKQRSQNVLVCSHLPLLPGTCPPACLLWNYEAVLRLLRQSGVVVATMAGHTHQNGYLVDTAGIHHLVLPAVLETPPGRDAYGCIHVLHDRLLLQGVDTCMSAVVKMSPEAVQRQGVVLQRVAAAGASAALAVDLQDAGQHPGDAAAAAAAAVGSITGMVGGGGDGADLVVEVSADEERLLVAKAGAEGAAVAVAEQLQAVSLHAS
;
A
#
# COMPACT_ATOMS: atom_id res chain seq x y z
N MET A 1 -35.63 9.24 -13.11
CA MET A 1 -34.75 8.94 -11.97
C MET A 1 -33.49 9.75 -12.12
N ALA A 2 -33.33 10.81 -11.32
CA ALA A 2 -32.18 11.70 -11.38
C ALA A 2 -30.91 10.94 -10.98
N GLY A 3 -29.85 11.08 -11.78
CA GLY A 3 -28.57 10.44 -11.54
C GLY A 3 -27.95 10.89 -10.23
N GLN A 4 -27.70 9.94 -9.32
CA GLN A 4 -26.74 10.15 -8.25
C GLN A 4 -25.39 10.39 -8.92
N GLY A 5 -24.85 11.61 -8.80
CA GLY A 5 -23.49 11.90 -9.27
C GLY A 5 -22.54 10.90 -8.63
N LYS A 6 -21.83 10.11 -9.45
CA LYS A 6 -20.80 9.19 -8.93
C LYS A 6 -19.77 10.04 -8.17
N GLU A 7 -19.66 9.84 -6.87
CA GLU A 7 -18.60 10.46 -6.06
C GLU A 7 -17.25 10.15 -6.71
N ARG A 8 -16.44 11.19 -6.88
CA ARG A 8 -15.10 11.06 -7.44
C ARG A 8 -14.18 10.45 -6.38
N PRO A 9 -13.48 9.33 -6.66
CA PRO A 9 -12.47 8.79 -5.75
C PRO A 9 -11.33 9.79 -5.55
N LEU A 10 -10.70 9.77 -4.36
CA LEU A 10 -9.44 10.48 -4.09
C LEU A 10 -8.31 9.92 -4.96
N PHE A 11 -8.27 8.60 -5.09
CA PHE A 11 -7.43 7.84 -6.01
C PHE A 11 -8.04 6.45 -6.20
N THR A 12 -7.61 5.75 -7.23
CA THR A 12 -8.00 4.37 -7.55
C THR A 12 -6.77 3.52 -7.78
N PHE A 13 -6.74 2.28 -7.29
CA PHE A 13 -5.62 1.37 -7.54
C PHE A 13 -6.08 -0.03 -7.92
N GLY A 14 -5.29 -0.69 -8.76
CA GLY A 14 -5.50 -2.07 -9.16
C GLY A 14 -4.97 -3.06 -8.13
N VAL A 15 -5.65 -4.19 -7.93
CA VAL A 15 -5.18 -5.29 -7.06
C VAL A 15 -5.26 -6.64 -7.76
N ILE A 16 -4.22 -7.45 -7.58
CA ILE A 16 -4.11 -8.81 -8.12
C ILE A 16 -3.17 -9.65 -7.26
N SER A 17 -3.38 -10.97 -7.21
CA SER A 17 -2.57 -11.88 -6.38
C SER A 17 -2.29 -13.21 -7.07
N ASP A 18 -1.19 -13.85 -6.67
CA ASP A 18 -0.85 -15.23 -7.02
C ASP A 18 -0.99 -15.51 -8.53
N VAL A 19 -0.26 -14.70 -9.32
CA VAL A 19 -0.16 -14.90 -10.78
C VAL A 19 0.45 -16.27 -11.06
N GLN A 20 1.57 -16.58 -10.41
CA GLN A 20 2.27 -17.86 -10.51
C GLN A 20 2.40 -18.35 -11.95
N TYR A 21 2.81 -17.46 -12.85
CA TYR A 21 3.05 -17.83 -14.24
C TYR A 21 4.18 -18.87 -14.33
N ALA A 22 3.95 -19.88 -15.17
CA ALA A 22 4.95 -20.81 -15.65
C ALA A 22 4.59 -21.28 -17.06
N ASP A 23 5.60 -21.48 -17.92
CA ASP A 23 5.40 -21.96 -19.30
C ASP A 23 5.29 -23.50 -19.34
N ILE A 24 4.35 -24.04 -18.58
CA ILE A 24 4.09 -25.48 -18.46
C ILE A 24 2.60 -25.78 -18.71
N PRO A 25 2.24 -27.03 -19.06
CA PRO A 25 0.85 -27.44 -19.11
C PRO A 25 0.12 -27.23 -17.79
N ASP A 26 -1.21 -27.10 -17.86
CA ASP A 26 -2.06 -27.02 -16.67
C ASP A 26 -1.84 -28.21 -15.75
N GLY A 27 -1.99 -27.97 -14.44
CA GLY A 27 -1.77 -28.97 -13.41
C GLY A 27 -2.83 -28.90 -12.33
N THR A 28 -2.49 -29.47 -11.17
CA THR A 28 -3.35 -29.44 -9.99
C THR A 28 -2.54 -29.16 -8.73
N SER A 29 -3.17 -28.55 -7.74
CA SER A 29 -2.64 -28.45 -6.37
C SER A 29 -2.55 -29.84 -5.73
N TYR A 30 -1.89 -29.93 -4.57
CA TYR A 30 -1.85 -31.17 -3.78
C TYR A 30 -3.25 -31.69 -3.42
N HIS A 31 -4.24 -30.80 -3.33
CA HIS A 31 -5.64 -31.15 -3.02
C HIS A 31 -6.51 -31.36 -4.28
N GLY A 32 -5.92 -31.37 -5.48
CA GLY A 32 -6.63 -31.58 -6.73
C GLY A 32 -7.26 -30.33 -7.35
N THR A 33 -7.01 -29.12 -6.81
CA THR A 33 -7.52 -27.87 -7.39
C THR A 33 -6.79 -27.57 -8.71
N PRO A 34 -7.49 -27.34 -9.83
CA PRO A 34 -6.86 -27.00 -11.11
C PRO A 34 -5.98 -25.74 -11.04
N ARG A 35 -4.85 -25.76 -11.75
CA ARG A 35 -3.88 -24.66 -11.85
C ARG A 35 -3.55 -24.40 -13.32
N PHE A 36 -3.74 -23.16 -13.77
CA PHE A 36 -3.70 -22.77 -15.18
C PHE A 36 -2.48 -21.86 -15.46
N TYR A 37 -1.28 -22.44 -15.42
CA TYR A 37 -0.01 -21.70 -15.38
C TYR A 37 0.19 -20.72 -16.55
N ARG A 38 -0.02 -21.16 -17.79
CA ARG A 38 0.10 -20.30 -18.97
C ARG A 38 -1.02 -19.27 -19.06
N ASN A 39 -2.24 -19.68 -18.71
CA ASN A 39 -3.39 -18.78 -18.72
C ASN A 39 -3.22 -17.63 -17.72
N ALA A 40 -2.48 -17.83 -16.64
CA ALA A 40 -2.28 -16.78 -15.65
C ALA A 40 -1.61 -15.52 -16.22
N LEU A 41 -0.66 -15.67 -17.15
CA LEU A 41 -0.08 -14.52 -17.85
C LEU A 41 -1.11 -13.80 -18.74
N VAL A 42 -1.95 -14.57 -19.44
CA VAL A 42 -3.03 -14.01 -20.26
C VAL A 42 -4.06 -13.28 -19.40
N ALA A 43 -4.42 -13.83 -18.25
CA ALA A 43 -5.33 -13.22 -17.29
C ALA A 43 -4.75 -11.92 -16.71
N LEU A 44 -3.46 -11.88 -16.37
CA LEU A 44 -2.79 -10.65 -15.98
C LEU A 44 -2.81 -9.59 -17.09
N GLN A 45 -2.51 -9.98 -18.34
CA GLN A 45 -2.56 -9.07 -19.48
C GLN A 45 -3.96 -8.47 -19.66
N ARG A 46 -5.02 -9.28 -19.49
CA ARG A 46 -6.41 -8.78 -19.48
C ARG A 46 -6.66 -7.84 -18.30
N ALA A 47 -6.29 -8.23 -17.09
CA ALA A 47 -6.44 -7.40 -15.89
C ALA A 47 -5.86 -5.99 -16.08
N VAL A 48 -4.66 -5.89 -16.66
CA VAL A 48 -4.02 -4.61 -16.94
C VAL A 48 -4.72 -3.87 -18.09
N SER A 49 -4.86 -4.51 -19.25
CA SER A 49 -5.29 -3.84 -20.49
C SER A 49 -6.78 -3.53 -20.56
N THR A 50 -7.64 -4.38 -20.01
CA THR A 50 -9.10 -4.24 -20.07
C THR A 50 -9.72 -3.82 -18.74
N GLY A 51 -9.01 -4.05 -17.62
CA GLY A 51 -9.44 -3.64 -16.29
C GLY A 51 -8.85 -2.31 -15.87
N TRP A 52 -7.54 -2.31 -15.60
CA TRP A 52 -6.86 -1.20 -14.91
C TRP A 52 -6.63 0.03 -15.79
N VAL A 53 -6.21 -0.16 -17.05
CA VAL A 53 -6.00 0.95 -17.98
C VAL A 53 -7.30 1.73 -18.23
N PRO A 54 -8.44 1.09 -18.57
CA PRO A 54 -9.71 1.81 -18.74
C PRO A 54 -10.24 2.43 -17.46
N ALA A 55 -9.99 1.79 -16.31
CA ALA A 55 -10.35 2.33 -15.00
C ALA A 55 -9.47 3.52 -14.56
N GLN A 56 -8.40 3.82 -15.31
CA GLN A 56 -7.43 4.89 -15.01
C GLN A 56 -6.90 4.80 -13.58
N VAL A 57 -6.50 3.59 -13.16
CA VAL A 57 -5.89 3.41 -11.84
C VAL A 57 -4.60 4.23 -11.75
N ASP A 58 -4.34 4.80 -10.58
CA ASP A 58 -3.15 5.60 -10.29
C ASP A 58 -1.90 4.72 -10.16
N PHE A 59 -2.08 3.47 -9.72
CA PHE A 59 -1.05 2.43 -9.58
C PHE A 59 -1.69 1.03 -9.46
N GLY A 60 -0.87 -0.02 -9.58
CA GLY A 60 -1.25 -1.41 -9.27
C GLY A 60 -0.55 -1.93 -8.01
N ILE A 61 -1.14 -2.93 -7.34
CA ILE A 61 -0.49 -3.72 -6.30
C ILE A 61 -0.61 -5.21 -6.64
N HIS A 62 0.52 -5.90 -6.64
CA HIS A 62 0.63 -7.34 -6.78
C HIS A 62 1.00 -8.00 -5.45
N PHE A 63 0.12 -8.87 -4.95
CA PHE A 63 0.17 -9.45 -3.60
C PHE A 63 1.07 -10.69 -3.45
N GLY A 64 2.11 -10.82 -4.27
CA GLY A 64 3.11 -11.89 -4.16
C GLY A 64 2.79 -13.11 -5.03
N ASP A 65 3.73 -14.06 -5.04
CA ASP A 65 3.69 -15.26 -5.90
C ASP A 65 3.55 -14.94 -7.39
N ILE A 66 4.53 -14.18 -7.91
CA ILE A 66 4.52 -13.65 -9.29
C ILE A 66 4.76 -14.72 -10.37
N VAL A 67 5.60 -15.70 -10.07
CA VAL A 67 5.97 -16.83 -10.95
C VAL A 67 5.95 -18.13 -10.14
N ASP A 68 5.57 -19.25 -10.75
CA ASP A 68 5.48 -20.53 -10.04
C ASP A 68 6.89 -21.14 -9.77
N GLY A 69 7.02 -21.96 -8.73
CA GLY A 69 8.27 -22.59 -8.32
C GLY A 69 8.77 -23.66 -9.29
N TYR A 70 7.93 -24.12 -10.23
CA TYR A 70 8.38 -24.99 -11.32
C TYR A 70 9.43 -24.33 -12.21
N GLN A 71 9.35 -23.00 -12.42
CA GLN A 71 10.31 -22.27 -13.26
C GLN A 71 11.76 -22.40 -12.76
N ALA A 72 11.96 -22.51 -11.44
CA ALA A 72 13.26 -22.72 -10.83
C ALA A 72 13.93 -24.04 -11.25
N ARG A 73 13.12 -25.09 -11.46
CA ARG A 73 13.60 -26.43 -11.82
C ARG A 73 14.15 -26.47 -13.24
N ASP A 74 13.58 -25.65 -14.11
CA ASP A 74 13.91 -25.60 -15.54
C ASP A 74 14.85 -24.43 -15.88
N GLY A 75 15.31 -23.67 -14.87
CA GLY A 75 16.18 -22.51 -15.06
C GLY A 75 15.51 -21.33 -15.77
N GLN A 76 14.18 -21.27 -15.78
CA GLN A 76 13.38 -20.30 -16.54
C GLN A 76 12.83 -19.14 -15.69
N SER A 77 13.24 -19.04 -14.43
CA SER A 77 12.72 -18.04 -13.47
C SER A 77 12.89 -16.59 -13.94
N GLU A 78 14.07 -16.23 -14.47
CA GLU A 78 14.36 -14.86 -14.92
C GLU A 78 13.53 -14.47 -16.15
N GLN A 79 13.31 -15.40 -17.09
CA GLN A 79 12.51 -15.16 -18.29
C GLN A 79 11.03 -15.02 -17.92
N ALA A 80 10.48 -15.95 -17.13
CA ALA A 80 9.09 -15.87 -16.71
C ALA A 80 8.81 -14.60 -15.89
N LEU A 81 9.75 -14.17 -15.04
CA LEU A 81 9.63 -12.90 -14.34
C LEU A 81 9.61 -11.72 -15.32
N SER A 82 10.44 -11.76 -16.37
CA SER A 82 10.43 -10.73 -17.42
C SER A 82 9.10 -10.66 -18.16
N ASP A 83 8.51 -11.80 -18.52
CA ASP A 83 7.23 -11.87 -19.22
C ASP A 83 6.10 -11.25 -18.38
N VAL A 84 6.06 -11.58 -17.08
CA VAL A 84 5.06 -11.04 -16.14
C VAL A 84 5.26 -9.54 -15.92
N LEU A 85 6.50 -9.08 -15.75
CA LEU A 85 6.81 -7.65 -15.59
C LEU A 85 6.50 -6.86 -16.87
N GLN A 86 6.66 -7.46 -18.05
CA GLN A 86 6.23 -6.86 -19.30
C GLN A 86 4.70 -6.69 -19.36
N ALA A 87 3.92 -7.62 -18.82
CA ALA A 87 2.47 -7.46 -18.73
C ALA A 87 2.08 -6.30 -17.79
N PHE A 88 2.73 -6.16 -16.64
CA PHE A 88 2.52 -5.02 -15.74
C PHE A 88 2.92 -3.67 -16.36
N SER A 89 3.99 -3.62 -17.15
CA SER A 89 4.48 -2.36 -17.75
C SER A 89 3.49 -1.72 -18.72
N LEU A 90 2.54 -2.50 -19.25
CA LEU A 90 1.43 -1.99 -20.09
C LEU A 90 0.55 -0.98 -19.36
N LEU A 91 0.53 -0.99 -18.01
CA LEU A 91 -0.22 -0.03 -17.21
C LEU A 91 0.29 1.41 -17.37
N ARG A 92 1.59 1.59 -17.63
CA ARG A 92 2.28 2.91 -17.66
C ARG A 92 2.08 3.74 -16.39
N ARG A 93 1.89 3.05 -15.26
CA ARG A 93 1.86 3.59 -13.89
C ARG A 93 2.66 2.66 -12.98
N PRO A 94 3.06 3.11 -11.78
CA PRO A 94 3.76 2.26 -10.83
C PRO A 94 2.97 0.98 -10.53
N THR A 95 3.67 -0.14 -10.42
CA THR A 95 3.13 -1.36 -9.81
C THR A 95 3.99 -1.70 -8.61
N TYR A 96 3.34 -1.82 -7.45
CA TYR A 96 3.99 -2.19 -6.20
C TYR A 96 3.90 -3.70 -6.00
N HIS A 97 5.01 -4.32 -5.60
CA HIS A 97 5.13 -5.76 -5.49
C HIS A 97 5.58 -6.14 -4.10
N MET A 98 5.06 -7.26 -3.60
CA MET A 98 5.60 -7.92 -2.41
C MET A 98 6.08 -9.34 -2.76
N LEU A 99 6.88 -9.92 -1.87
CA LEU A 99 7.36 -11.28 -2.03
C LEU A 99 6.35 -12.29 -1.49
N GLY A 100 6.14 -13.35 -2.25
CA GLY A 100 5.47 -14.57 -1.79
C GLY A 100 6.45 -15.74 -1.70
N ASN A 101 5.99 -16.90 -1.22
CA ASN A 101 6.84 -18.09 -1.10
C ASN A 101 7.35 -18.58 -2.47
N HIS A 102 6.52 -18.51 -3.51
CA HIS A 102 6.93 -18.89 -4.86
C HIS A 102 7.94 -17.93 -5.48
N CYS A 103 7.93 -16.64 -5.10
CA CYS A 103 9.01 -15.74 -5.48
C CYS A 103 10.36 -16.29 -4.96
N LEU A 104 10.39 -16.68 -3.69
CA LEU A 104 11.60 -17.15 -2.99
C LEU A 104 12.01 -18.58 -3.33
N TYR A 105 11.14 -19.38 -3.96
CA TYR A 105 11.51 -20.64 -4.60
C TYR A 105 12.35 -20.44 -5.86
N ASN A 106 12.21 -19.27 -6.51
CA ASN A 106 12.70 -19.03 -7.85
C ASN A 106 14.03 -18.28 -7.90
N LEU A 107 14.12 -17.15 -7.20
CA LEU A 107 15.25 -16.23 -7.31
C LEU A 107 15.72 -15.76 -5.93
N PRO A 108 17.00 -15.41 -5.79
CA PRO A 108 17.51 -14.81 -4.55
C PRO A 108 16.76 -13.52 -4.21
N ARG A 109 16.52 -13.27 -2.92
CA ARG A 109 15.82 -12.10 -2.41
C ARG A 109 16.35 -10.78 -2.96
N ALA A 110 17.67 -10.58 -2.96
CA ALA A 110 18.28 -9.36 -3.48
C ALA A 110 17.96 -9.14 -4.97
N ARG A 111 17.94 -10.22 -5.76
CA ARG A 111 17.60 -10.17 -7.18
C ARG A 111 16.12 -9.85 -7.40
N LEU A 112 15.23 -10.44 -6.61
CA LEU A 112 13.81 -10.11 -6.62
C LEU A 112 13.57 -8.65 -6.24
N ASN A 113 14.20 -8.16 -5.17
CA ASN A 113 14.05 -6.77 -4.75
C ASN A 113 14.44 -5.79 -5.87
N GLN A 114 15.52 -6.08 -6.60
CA GLN A 114 15.94 -5.29 -7.75
C GLN A 114 14.91 -5.36 -8.89
N ARG A 115 14.55 -6.58 -9.32
CA ARG A 115 13.65 -6.81 -10.46
C ARG A 115 12.24 -6.27 -10.24
N LEU A 116 11.77 -6.29 -8.99
CA LEU A 116 10.43 -5.85 -8.59
C LEU A 116 10.39 -4.39 -8.15
N GLY A 117 11.50 -3.64 -8.26
CA GLY A 117 11.56 -2.23 -7.89
C GLY A 117 11.50 -1.96 -6.37
N ILE A 118 11.57 -2.99 -5.54
CA ILE A 118 11.53 -2.85 -4.07
C ILE A 118 12.77 -2.12 -3.57
N THR A 119 13.95 -2.39 -4.14
CA THR A 119 15.21 -1.75 -3.70
C THR A 119 15.13 -0.22 -3.68
N ALA A 120 14.42 0.39 -4.63
CA ALA A 120 14.27 1.85 -4.71
C ALA A 120 13.33 2.44 -3.64
N LEU A 121 12.55 1.60 -2.95
CA LEU A 121 11.58 1.97 -1.94
C LEU A 121 12.08 1.75 -0.51
N LEU A 122 13.22 1.08 -0.36
CA LEU A 122 13.82 0.79 0.94
C LEU A 122 14.62 1.98 1.44
N ASP A 123 14.60 2.20 2.75
CA ASP A 123 15.63 3.03 3.37
C ASP A 123 17.01 2.33 3.25
N PRO A 124 18.12 3.09 3.23
CA PRO A 124 19.45 2.51 3.02
C PRO A 124 19.85 1.43 4.05
N ALA A 125 19.38 1.55 5.29
CA ALA A 125 19.71 0.58 6.34
C ALA A 125 18.93 -0.73 6.14
N ALA A 126 17.64 -0.65 5.83
CA ALA A 126 16.81 -1.79 5.47
C ALA A 126 17.31 -2.46 4.18
N ALA A 127 17.75 -1.69 3.18
CA ALA A 127 18.36 -2.22 1.97
C ALA A 127 19.65 -3.00 2.26
N ALA A 128 20.52 -2.48 3.14
CA ALA A 128 21.75 -3.15 3.55
C ALA A 128 21.48 -4.45 4.32
N ASP A 129 20.38 -4.51 5.07
CA ASP A 129 19.91 -5.70 5.79
C ASP A 129 19.08 -6.65 4.90
N GLY A 130 18.98 -6.37 3.60
CA GLY A 130 18.28 -7.20 2.62
C GLY A 130 16.77 -7.27 2.83
N ALA A 131 16.17 -6.28 3.52
CA ALA A 131 14.74 -6.19 3.75
C ALA A 131 13.94 -6.17 2.44
N SER A 132 12.68 -6.59 2.51
CA SER A 132 11.73 -6.54 1.39
C SER A 132 10.41 -5.85 1.78
N TYR A 133 10.37 -5.20 2.95
CA TYR A 133 9.23 -4.43 3.45
C TYR A 133 9.46 -2.93 3.24
N TYR A 134 8.41 -2.19 2.91
CA TYR A 134 8.50 -0.76 2.61
C TYR A 134 7.16 -0.07 2.81
N ALA A 135 7.16 1.26 2.82
CA ALA A 135 5.95 2.06 2.89
C ALA A 135 5.94 3.16 1.84
N PHE A 136 4.76 3.54 1.35
CA PHE A 136 4.60 4.62 0.39
C PHE A 136 3.26 5.35 0.60
N SER A 137 3.17 6.59 0.13
CA SER A 137 1.96 7.42 0.29
C SER A 137 1.48 7.89 -1.07
N PRO A 138 0.47 7.22 -1.67
CA PRO A 138 -0.08 7.63 -2.97
C PRO A 138 -0.96 8.89 -2.88
N HIS A 139 -1.36 9.26 -1.67
CA HIS A 139 -2.19 10.41 -1.39
C HIS A 139 -1.84 10.93 0.02
N PRO A 140 -1.83 12.26 0.28
CA PRO A 140 -1.40 12.81 1.57
C PRO A 140 -2.13 12.24 2.80
N ALA A 141 -3.39 11.83 2.64
CA ALA A 141 -4.21 11.23 3.69
C ALA A 141 -4.02 9.71 3.90
N TRP A 142 -3.17 9.06 3.11
CA TRP A 142 -3.01 7.60 3.11
C TRP A 142 -1.56 7.16 3.17
N LEU A 143 -1.28 6.17 4.03
CA LEU A 143 -0.03 5.42 4.03
C LEU A 143 -0.31 3.97 3.69
N PHE A 144 0.46 3.42 2.77
CA PHE A 144 0.45 2.00 2.43
C PHE A 144 1.69 1.39 3.04
N VAL A 145 1.51 0.32 3.80
CA VAL A 145 2.59 -0.41 4.45
C VAL A 145 2.63 -1.82 3.87
N VAL A 146 3.72 -2.18 3.21
CA VAL A 146 3.92 -3.51 2.61
C VAL A 146 4.85 -4.32 3.51
N LEU A 147 4.32 -5.39 4.08
CA LEU A 147 5.07 -6.31 4.94
C LEU A 147 5.79 -7.37 4.10
N ASP A 148 6.97 -7.75 4.56
CA ASP A 148 7.64 -8.98 4.15
C ASP A 148 7.22 -10.11 5.08
N ALA A 149 6.23 -10.89 4.64
CA ALA A 149 5.70 -12.02 5.37
C ALA A 149 6.67 -13.21 5.48
N TYR A 150 7.78 -13.17 4.74
CA TYR A 150 8.82 -14.19 4.70
C TYR A 150 10.14 -13.69 5.27
N ASP A 151 10.10 -12.62 6.06
CA ASP A 151 11.27 -12.07 6.70
C ASP A 151 11.89 -13.10 7.64
N VAL A 152 11.09 -13.71 8.53
CA VAL A 152 11.45 -14.93 9.26
C VAL A 152 10.83 -16.13 8.55
N SER A 153 11.62 -16.81 7.71
CA SER A 153 11.21 -18.01 6.99
C SER A 153 12.42 -18.90 6.66
N LEU A 154 12.17 -20.18 6.37
CA LEU A 154 13.18 -21.06 5.78
C LEU A 154 13.49 -20.69 4.32
N LEU A 155 12.69 -19.80 3.74
CA LEU A 155 12.79 -19.35 2.35
C LEU A 155 13.52 -18.01 2.25
N GLY A 156 14.25 -17.82 1.15
CA GLY A 156 14.82 -16.52 0.79
C GLY A 156 16.05 -16.07 1.57
N TRP A 157 16.55 -16.86 2.53
CA TRP A 157 17.76 -16.58 3.30
C TRP A 157 18.76 -17.75 3.24
N PRO A 158 20.08 -17.49 3.26
CA PRO A 158 21.09 -18.52 3.49
C PRO A 158 20.86 -19.25 4.82
N GLY A 159 21.26 -20.53 4.90
CA GLY A 159 21.00 -21.36 6.09
C GLY A 159 21.62 -20.83 7.38
N ASN A 160 22.74 -20.09 7.29
CA ASN A 160 23.40 -19.47 8.45
C ASN A 160 22.88 -18.05 8.77
N HIS A 161 21.91 -17.53 8.02
CA HIS A 161 21.36 -16.21 8.27
C HIS A 161 20.54 -16.21 9.57
N PRO A 162 20.62 -15.16 10.42
CA PRO A 162 19.89 -15.13 11.70
C PRO A 162 18.39 -15.38 11.56
N ARG A 163 17.75 -14.83 10.51
CA ARG A 163 16.33 -15.04 10.24
C ARG A 163 15.98 -16.47 9.81
N HIS A 164 16.90 -17.15 9.12
CA HIS A 164 16.74 -18.56 8.75
C HIS A 164 16.82 -19.44 9.99
N VAL A 165 17.85 -19.24 10.82
CA VAL A 165 18.05 -19.98 12.07
C VAL A 165 16.86 -19.78 13.03
N GLN A 166 16.33 -18.56 13.12
CA GLN A 166 15.11 -18.28 13.87
C GLN A 166 13.90 -19.07 13.34
N ALA A 167 13.72 -19.12 12.02
CA ALA A 167 12.64 -19.86 11.38
C ALA A 167 12.77 -21.38 11.60
N GLU A 168 13.99 -21.92 11.53
CA GLU A 168 14.28 -23.33 11.85
C GLU A 168 13.88 -23.66 13.29
N ALA A 169 14.27 -22.82 14.26
CA ALA A 169 13.92 -23.01 15.65
C ALA A 169 12.40 -22.97 15.89
N LEU A 170 11.70 -22.01 15.29
CA LEU A 170 10.24 -21.89 15.40
C LEU A 170 9.52 -23.11 14.81
N LEU A 171 9.92 -23.57 13.63
CA LEU A 171 9.31 -24.76 13.02
C LEU A 171 9.66 -26.05 13.77
N ALA A 172 10.87 -26.17 14.32
CA ALA A 172 11.25 -27.31 15.16
C ALA A 172 10.41 -27.35 16.45
N GLN A 173 10.10 -26.19 17.02
CA GLN A 173 9.27 -26.07 18.22
C GLN A 173 7.79 -26.39 17.95
N HIS A 174 7.23 -25.93 16.84
CA HIS A 174 5.79 -25.95 16.61
C HIS A 174 5.29 -27.03 15.64
N ASN A 175 6.14 -27.53 14.74
CA ASN A 175 5.77 -28.53 13.75
C ASN A 175 6.60 -29.81 13.95
N PRO A 176 6.04 -30.90 14.52
CA PRO A 176 6.79 -32.12 14.79
C PRO A 176 7.06 -32.96 13.53
N ASN A 177 6.46 -32.60 12.38
CA ASN A 177 6.56 -33.39 11.17
C ASN A 177 7.97 -33.31 10.56
N LYS A 178 8.41 -34.39 9.91
CA LYS A 178 9.64 -34.41 9.11
C LYS A 178 9.49 -33.55 7.86
N GLU A 179 8.38 -33.72 7.13
CA GLU A 179 7.99 -32.85 6.03
C GLU A 179 7.38 -31.58 6.61
N LYS A 180 8.16 -30.50 6.64
CA LYS A 180 7.75 -29.22 7.27
C LYS A 180 6.66 -28.49 6.50
N ASN A 181 6.32 -28.87 5.26
CA ASN A 181 5.11 -28.37 4.60
C ASN A 181 3.83 -29.02 5.14
N SER A 182 3.91 -30.16 5.85
CA SER A 182 2.72 -30.83 6.36
C SER A 182 2.21 -30.17 7.64
N PRO A 183 0.93 -29.75 7.69
CA PRO A 183 0.26 -29.32 8.91
C PRO A 183 -0.43 -30.49 9.64
N GLU A 184 -0.19 -31.75 9.24
CA GLU A 184 -0.81 -32.92 9.84
C GLU A 184 -0.47 -33.02 11.34
N GLY A 185 -1.45 -33.42 12.16
CA GLY A 185 -1.32 -33.44 13.63
C GLY A 185 -1.41 -32.06 14.32
N LEU A 186 -1.28 -30.95 13.58
CA LEU A 186 -1.47 -29.61 14.13
C LEU A 186 -2.96 -29.24 14.15
N VAL A 187 -3.38 -28.53 15.22
CA VAL A 187 -4.80 -28.21 15.49
C VAL A 187 -5.02 -26.69 15.47
N GLY A 188 -6.14 -26.28 14.87
CA GLY A 188 -6.54 -24.87 14.81
C GLY A 188 -5.48 -23.98 14.16
N VAL A 189 -5.23 -22.81 14.75
CA VAL A 189 -4.25 -21.84 14.26
C VAL A 189 -2.81 -22.34 14.32
N ALA A 190 -2.49 -23.41 15.07
CA ALA A 190 -1.14 -23.97 15.09
C ALA A 190 -0.74 -24.58 13.74
N ARG A 191 -1.71 -24.92 12.88
CA ARG A 191 -1.46 -25.43 11.53
C ARG A 191 -0.68 -24.48 10.62
N ARG A 192 -0.56 -23.20 11.00
CA ARG A 192 0.21 -22.17 10.30
C ARG A 192 1.71 -22.40 10.27
N PHE A 193 2.24 -23.18 11.21
CA PHE A 193 3.68 -23.44 11.31
C PHE A 193 4.12 -24.48 10.27
N VAL A 194 4.17 -24.05 9.02
CA VAL A 194 4.58 -24.85 7.86
C VAL A 194 5.65 -24.13 7.06
N LYS A 195 6.49 -24.89 6.34
CA LYS A 195 7.65 -24.38 5.60
C LYS A 195 7.30 -23.37 4.50
N PHE A 196 6.11 -23.46 3.91
CA PHE A 196 5.63 -22.47 2.93
C PHE A 196 5.08 -21.19 3.58
N GLY A 197 5.08 -21.09 4.91
CA GLY A 197 4.74 -19.86 5.64
C GLY A 197 5.96 -19.05 6.07
N GLY A 198 5.71 -18.06 6.92
CA GLY A 198 6.72 -17.19 7.47
C GLY A 198 6.15 -16.27 8.54
N GLY A 199 7.03 -15.47 9.13
CA GLY A 199 6.70 -14.42 10.08
C GLY A 199 7.45 -13.13 9.79
N VAL A 200 7.11 -12.09 10.53
CA VAL A 200 7.85 -10.81 10.53
C VAL A 200 8.91 -10.80 11.64
N SER A 201 10.11 -10.29 11.36
CA SER A 201 11.15 -10.19 12.39
C SER A 201 10.84 -9.10 13.41
N GLU A 202 11.57 -9.10 14.53
CA GLU A 202 11.48 -8.04 15.54
C GLU A 202 11.85 -6.67 14.95
N ALA A 203 12.86 -6.60 14.07
CA ALA A 203 13.24 -5.37 13.38
C ALA A 203 12.09 -4.84 12.50
N GLN A 204 11.39 -5.73 11.79
CA GLN A 204 10.24 -5.34 10.99
C GLN A 204 9.03 -4.94 11.85
N LEU A 205 8.80 -5.58 13.01
CA LEU A 205 7.75 -5.17 13.96
C LEU A 205 8.01 -3.77 14.50
N GLN A 206 9.25 -3.46 14.88
CA GLN A 206 9.65 -2.13 15.35
C GLN A 206 9.50 -1.08 14.24
N TRP A 207 9.92 -1.40 13.02
CA TRP A 207 9.71 -0.55 11.85
C TRP A 207 8.22 -0.32 11.59
N LEU A 208 7.38 -1.36 11.65
CA LEU A 208 5.93 -1.25 11.47
C LEU A 208 5.32 -0.31 12.52
N GLU A 209 5.70 -0.47 13.80
CA GLU A 209 5.25 0.43 14.86
C GLU A 209 5.60 1.89 14.54
N GLN A 210 6.84 2.16 14.11
CA GLN A 210 7.28 3.50 13.70
C GLN A 210 6.43 4.06 12.54
N GLN A 211 6.16 3.27 11.50
CA GLN A 211 5.30 3.69 10.38
C GLN A 211 3.89 4.06 10.86
N LEU A 212 3.32 3.28 11.78
CA LEU A 212 1.99 3.55 12.35
C LEU A 212 1.99 4.83 13.19
N GLN A 213 3.06 5.11 13.95
CA GLN A 213 3.19 6.38 14.67
C GLN A 213 3.33 7.58 13.73
N VAL A 214 4.13 7.45 12.66
CA VAL A 214 4.26 8.50 11.63
C VAL A 214 2.90 8.78 10.98
N ALA A 215 2.16 7.74 10.59
CA ALA A 215 0.81 7.89 10.04
C ALA A 215 -0.12 8.61 11.03
N LYS A 216 -0.06 8.26 12.31
CA LYS A 216 -0.86 8.93 13.36
C LYS A 216 -0.54 10.41 13.47
N GLN A 217 0.74 10.78 13.53
CA GLN A 217 1.19 12.17 13.58
C GLN A 217 0.77 12.97 12.34
N ARG A 218 0.83 12.33 11.17
CA ARG A 218 0.45 12.93 9.88
C ARG A 218 -1.05 12.89 9.59
N SER A 219 -1.86 12.33 10.50
CA SER A 219 -3.29 12.12 10.28
C SER A 219 -3.56 11.32 9.00
N GLN A 220 -2.83 10.23 8.78
CA GLN A 220 -3.04 9.33 7.65
C GLN A 220 -3.84 8.09 8.07
N ASN A 221 -4.71 7.63 7.18
CA ASN A 221 -5.28 6.29 7.23
C ASN A 221 -4.28 5.29 6.66
N VAL A 222 -4.27 4.07 7.18
CA VAL A 222 -3.29 3.05 6.79
C VAL A 222 -3.96 1.85 6.14
N LEU A 223 -3.43 1.43 4.99
CA LEU A 223 -3.67 0.12 4.39
C LEU A 223 -2.43 -0.76 4.56
N VAL A 224 -2.58 -1.91 5.18
CA VAL A 224 -1.46 -2.87 5.37
C VAL A 224 -1.57 -4.00 4.35
N CYS A 225 -0.52 -4.21 3.57
CA CYS A 225 -0.44 -5.26 2.57
C CYS A 225 0.53 -6.35 3.04
N SER A 226 0.16 -7.61 2.89
CA SER A 226 1.02 -8.76 3.19
C SER A 226 0.69 -9.90 2.25
N HIS A 227 1.65 -10.71 1.83
CA HIS A 227 1.29 -11.91 1.05
C HIS A 227 0.50 -12.91 1.93
N LEU A 228 0.92 -13.13 3.19
CA LEU A 228 0.25 -14.03 4.14
C LEU A 228 -0.90 -13.31 4.88
N PRO A 229 -2.10 -13.90 4.94
CA PRO A 229 -3.20 -13.37 5.74
C PRO A 229 -2.87 -13.21 7.23
N LEU A 230 -3.44 -12.17 7.83
CA LEU A 230 -3.17 -11.77 9.22
C LEU A 230 -4.27 -12.20 10.20
N LEU A 231 -5.51 -12.41 9.76
CA LEU A 231 -6.65 -12.66 10.66
C LEU A 231 -7.16 -14.11 10.53
N PRO A 232 -7.18 -14.90 11.62
CA PRO A 232 -7.86 -16.19 11.62
C PRO A 232 -9.33 -16.07 11.18
N GLY A 233 -9.76 -17.00 10.33
CA GLY A 233 -11.12 -17.04 9.78
C GLY A 233 -11.25 -16.40 8.39
N THR A 234 -10.28 -15.60 7.94
CA THR A 234 -10.25 -15.13 6.53
C THR A 234 -9.57 -16.12 5.60
N CYS A 235 -8.90 -17.14 6.15
CA CYS A 235 -8.15 -18.12 5.39
C CYS A 235 -8.09 -19.49 6.09
N PRO A 236 -7.70 -20.56 5.37
CA PRO A 236 -7.28 -21.81 5.98
C PRO A 236 -6.14 -21.55 6.99
N PRO A 237 -6.14 -22.18 8.18
CA PRO A 237 -5.14 -21.88 9.21
C PRO A 237 -3.68 -22.09 8.79
N ALA A 238 -3.39 -22.97 7.83
CA ALA A 238 -2.05 -23.21 7.32
C ALA A 238 -1.47 -22.01 6.53
N CYS A 239 -2.32 -21.10 6.08
CA CYS A 239 -1.95 -19.91 5.32
C CYS A 239 -1.68 -18.67 6.20
N LEU A 240 -1.90 -18.76 7.52
CA LEU A 240 -1.72 -17.61 8.41
C LEU A 240 -0.24 -17.25 8.61
N LEU A 241 0.05 -15.96 8.73
CA LEU A 241 1.36 -15.48 9.19
C LEU A 241 1.70 -16.09 10.56
N TRP A 242 2.93 -16.56 10.78
CA TRP A 242 3.32 -17.29 12.00
C TRP A 242 3.12 -16.48 13.29
N ASN A 243 3.48 -15.20 13.28
CA ASN A 243 3.32 -14.29 14.40
C ASN A 243 2.23 -13.24 14.15
N TYR A 244 1.13 -13.64 13.48
CA TYR A 244 0.01 -12.75 13.20
C TYR A 244 -0.53 -12.06 14.45
N GLU A 245 -0.48 -12.70 15.63
CA GLU A 245 -0.93 -12.09 16.89
C GLU A 245 -0.12 -10.84 17.26
N ALA A 246 1.19 -10.83 17.00
CA ALA A 246 2.05 -9.68 17.26
C ALA A 246 1.74 -8.52 16.30
N VAL A 247 1.57 -8.83 15.01
CA VAL A 247 1.21 -7.83 13.99
C VAL A 247 -0.16 -7.23 14.29
N LEU A 248 -1.20 -8.05 14.47
CA LEU A 248 -2.56 -7.58 14.77
C LEU A 248 -2.61 -6.70 16.01
N ARG A 249 -1.80 -6.99 17.04
CA ARG A 249 -1.72 -6.16 18.24
C ARG A 249 -1.30 -4.73 17.91
N LEU A 250 -0.22 -4.57 17.14
CA LEU A 250 0.26 -3.24 16.71
C LEU A 250 -0.78 -2.53 15.85
N LEU A 251 -1.39 -3.23 14.88
CA LEU A 251 -2.40 -2.64 14.00
C LEU A 251 -3.59 -2.11 14.81
N ARG A 252 -4.13 -2.91 15.72
CA ARG A 252 -5.28 -2.55 16.57
C ARG A 252 -4.99 -1.39 17.52
N GLN A 253 -3.80 -1.38 18.13
CA GLN A 253 -3.41 -0.34 19.08
C GLN A 253 -3.15 1.02 18.41
N SER A 254 -2.80 1.02 17.12
CA SER A 254 -2.47 2.25 16.40
C SER A 254 -3.66 3.21 16.24
N GLY A 255 -4.86 2.67 16.01
CA GLY A 255 -6.08 3.43 15.69
C GLY A 255 -6.07 4.13 14.33
N VAL A 256 -5.10 3.81 13.45
CA VAL A 256 -4.96 4.44 12.12
C VAL A 256 -5.19 3.48 10.95
N VAL A 257 -5.21 2.18 11.22
CA VAL A 257 -5.36 1.13 10.20
C VAL A 257 -6.83 0.97 9.84
N VAL A 258 -7.13 1.12 8.55
CA VAL A 258 -8.48 0.94 8.01
C VAL A 258 -8.68 -0.51 7.56
N ALA A 259 -7.70 -1.06 6.86
CA ALA A 259 -7.78 -2.40 6.33
C ALA A 259 -6.42 -3.08 6.17
N THR A 260 -6.45 -4.40 6.05
CA THR A 260 -5.34 -5.22 5.57
C THR A 260 -5.76 -5.98 4.32
N MET A 261 -4.80 -6.25 3.44
CA MET A 261 -5.02 -7.04 2.23
C MET A 261 -3.95 -8.11 2.07
N ALA A 262 -4.34 -9.30 1.65
CA ALA A 262 -3.44 -10.43 1.43
C ALA A 262 -3.79 -11.33 0.24
N GLY A 263 -2.87 -12.25 -0.07
CA GLY A 263 -2.98 -13.27 -1.12
C GLY A 263 -2.87 -14.69 -0.54
N HIS A 264 -2.06 -15.55 -1.18
CA HIS A 264 -1.56 -16.85 -0.70
C HIS A 264 -2.58 -17.99 -0.59
N THR A 265 -3.82 -17.68 -0.22
CA THR A 265 -4.86 -18.70 0.04
C THR A 265 -5.53 -19.22 -1.22
N HIS A 266 -5.34 -18.49 -2.32
CA HIS A 266 -6.01 -18.67 -3.61
C HIS A 266 -7.54 -18.49 -3.57
N GLN A 267 -8.10 -18.06 -2.45
CA GLN A 267 -9.54 -17.90 -2.23
C GLN A 267 -9.87 -16.53 -1.66
N ASN A 268 -11.11 -16.08 -1.89
CA ASN A 268 -11.60 -14.86 -1.26
C ASN A 268 -11.75 -15.06 0.25
N GLY A 269 -11.25 -14.09 1.03
CA GLY A 269 -11.48 -14.00 2.47
C GLY A 269 -11.85 -12.59 2.88
N TYR A 270 -12.86 -12.43 3.73
CA TYR A 270 -13.25 -11.11 4.23
C TYR A 270 -13.84 -11.20 5.63
N LEU A 271 -13.27 -10.46 6.57
CA LEU A 271 -13.82 -10.26 7.91
C LEU A 271 -13.47 -8.86 8.43
N VAL A 272 -14.26 -8.38 9.38
CA VAL A 272 -13.95 -7.19 10.18
C VAL A 272 -13.61 -7.66 11.58
N ASP A 273 -12.47 -7.22 12.11
CA ASP A 273 -12.06 -7.61 13.45
C ASP A 273 -12.70 -6.74 14.54
N THR A 274 -12.44 -7.08 15.80
CA THR A 274 -13.03 -6.40 16.96
C THR A 274 -12.59 -4.95 17.13
N ALA A 275 -11.54 -4.51 16.44
CA ALA A 275 -11.11 -3.12 16.43
C ALA A 275 -11.68 -2.34 15.22
N GLY A 276 -12.52 -2.99 14.41
CA GLY A 276 -13.10 -2.39 13.20
C GLY A 276 -12.16 -2.42 11.99
N ILE A 277 -11.03 -3.15 12.05
CA ILE A 277 -10.12 -3.27 10.90
C ILE A 277 -10.69 -4.31 9.94
N HIS A 278 -10.78 -3.95 8.66
CA HIS A 278 -11.22 -4.86 7.60
C HIS A 278 -10.04 -5.71 7.10
N HIS A 279 -10.20 -7.03 7.02
CA HIS A 279 -9.17 -7.95 6.54
C HIS A 279 -9.67 -8.62 5.26
N LEU A 280 -9.03 -8.30 4.12
CA LEU A 280 -9.35 -8.86 2.81
C LEU A 280 -8.26 -9.84 2.36
N VAL A 281 -8.67 -10.92 1.71
CA VAL A 281 -7.79 -11.89 1.05
C VAL A 281 -8.28 -12.07 -0.38
N LEU A 282 -7.37 -11.90 -1.33
CA LEU A 282 -7.62 -11.98 -2.76
C LEU A 282 -7.48 -13.42 -3.26
N PRO A 283 -8.29 -13.83 -4.25
CA PRO A 283 -8.12 -15.13 -4.88
C PRO A 283 -6.91 -15.14 -5.83
N ALA A 284 -6.48 -16.34 -6.22
CA ALA A 284 -5.36 -16.49 -7.13
C ALA A 284 -5.78 -16.40 -8.59
N VAL A 285 -4.96 -15.72 -9.39
CA VAL A 285 -5.05 -15.81 -10.84
C VAL A 285 -4.74 -17.24 -11.30
N LEU A 286 -3.79 -17.93 -10.66
CA LEU A 286 -3.39 -19.29 -11.03
C LEU A 286 -4.55 -20.29 -11.10
N GLU A 287 -5.50 -20.20 -10.17
CA GLU A 287 -6.63 -21.15 -10.08
C GLU A 287 -7.86 -20.67 -10.86
N THR A 288 -7.69 -19.64 -11.70
CA THR A 288 -8.76 -19.08 -12.53
C THR A 288 -8.77 -19.73 -13.91
N PRO A 289 -9.89 -20.35 -14.33
CA PRO A 289 -9.97 -21.05 -15.61
C PRO A 289 -9.89 -20.09 -16.81
N PRO A 290 -9.44 -20.57 -17.98
CA PRO A 290 -9.44 -19.77 -19.20
C PRO A 290 -10.81 -19.13 -19.49
N GLY A 291 -10.80 -17.85 -19.86
CA GLY A 291 -12.01 -17.07 -20.11
C GLY A 291 -12.61 -16.38 -18.87
N ARG A 292 -12.02 -16.57 -17.69
CA ARG A 292 -12.35 -15.81 -16.46
C ARG A 292 -11.12 -15.08 -15.93
N ASP A 293 -11.35 -14.13 -15.04
CA ASP A 293 -10.30 -13.34 -14.39
C ASP A 293 -10.36 -13.34 -12.84
N ALA A 294 -9.30 -12.79 -12.22
CA ALA A 294 -9.14 -12.67 -10.78
C ALA A 294 -8.34 -11.40 -10.43
N TYR A 295 -8.96 -10.23 -10.57
CA TYR A 295 -8.37 -8.95 -10.19
C TYR A 295 -9.46 -8.00 -9.70
N GLY A 296 -9.08 -6.84 -9.18
CA GLY A 296 -10.03 -5.78 -8.88
C GLY A 296 -9.47 -4.39 -9.02
N CYS A 297 -10.36 -3.40 -8.94
CA CYS A 297 -10.05 -1.99 -8.78
C CYS A 297 -10.59 -1.53 -7.42
N ILE A 298 -9.78 -0.83 -6.65
CA ILE A 298 -10.19 -0.22 -5.39
C ILE A 298 -10.30 1.28 -5.58
N HIS A 299 -11.51 1.79 -5.38
CA HIS A 299 -11.78 3.23 -5.35
C HIS A 299 -11.74 3.71 -3.90
N VAL A 300 -10.83 4.61 -3.58
CA VAL A 300 -10.74 5.21 -2.25
C VAL A 300 -11.55 6.49 -2.23
N LEU A 301 -12.67 6.51 -1.52
CA LEU A 301 -13.57 7.66 -1.43
C LEU A 301 -13.41 8.37 -0.07
N HIS A 302 -14.26 9.37 0.15
CA HIS A 302 -14.20 10.18 1.36
C HIS A 302 -14.47 9.37 2.65
N ASP A 303 -15.32 8.35 2.58
CA ASP A 303 -15.83 7.60 3.74
C ASP A 303 -15.65 6.07 3.65
N ARG A 304 -15.17 5.55 2.53
CA ARG A 304 -15.07 4.11 2.27
C ARG A 304 -14.05 3.76 1.18
N LEU A 305 -13.65 2.50 1.12
CA LEU A 305 -13.00 1.91 -0.04
C LEU A 305 -14.00 0.97 -0.72
N LEU A 306 -14.10 1.04 -2.05
CA LEU A 306 -14.91 0.15 -2.86
C LEU A 306 -14.00 -0.75 -3.68
N LEU A 307 -13.91 -2.01 -3.28
CA LEU A 307 -13.31 -3.05 -4.12
C LEU A 307 -14.35 -3.51 -5.14
N GLN A 308 -14.07 -3.25 -6.42
CA GLN A 308 -14.78 -3.81 -7.55
C GLN A 308 -13.96 -4.97 -8.10
N GLY A 309 -14.29 -6.19 -7.65
CA GLY A 309 -13.67 -7.41 -8.13
C GLY A 309 -14.29 -7.90 -9.43
N VAL A 310 -13.47 -8.52 -10.27
CA VAL A 310 -13.87 -9.13 -11.54
C VAL A 310 -13.87 -10.65 -11.40
N ASP A 311 -14.95 -11.26 -11.90
CA ASP A 311 -15.17 -12.71 -11.96
C ASP A 311 -15.01 -13.43 -10.62
N THR A 312 -13.84 -14.02 -10.37
CA THR A 312 -13.58 -14.80 -9.17
C THR A 312 -13.16 -13.91 -8.01
N CYS A 313 -12.70 -12.68 -8.27
CA CYS A 313 -12.40 -11.69 -7.25
C CYS A 313 -13.69 -11.07 -6.71
N MET A 314 -13.87 -11.10 -5.38
CA MET A 314 -15.04 -10.52 -4.75
C MET A 314 -15.10 -8.99 -4.90
N SER A 315 -16.31 -8.44 -4.88
CA SER A 315 -16.50 -7.02 -4.59
C SER A 315 -16.78 -6.82 -3.11
N ALA A 316 -16.26 -5.74 -2.52
CA ALA A 316 -16.42 -5.43 -1.11
C ALA A 316 -16.49 -3.92 -0.84
N VAL A 317 -17.17 -3.57 0.25
CA VAL A 317 -17.21 -2.19 0.77
C VAL A 317 -16.52 -2.18 2.13
N VAL A 318 -15.39 -1.48 2.20
CA VAL A 318 -14.68 -1.20 3.46
C VAL A 318 -15.17 0.14 3.95
N LYS A 319 -16.11 0.12 4.89
CA LYS A 319 -16.65 1.35 5.48
C LYS A 319 -15.66 1.87 6.52
N MET A 320 -15.14 3.09 6.32
CA MET A 320 -14.22 3.67 7.30
C MET A 320 -14.96 4.02 8.60
N SER A 321 -14.25 3.92 9.73
CA SER A 321 -14.77 4.38 11.01
C SER A 321 -14.93 5.91 11.01
N PRO A 322 -15.81 6.48 11.86
CA PRO A 322 -15.94 7.93 11.98
C PRO A 322 -14.60 8.65 12.20
N GLU A 323 -13.70 8.06 13.00
CA GLU A 323 -12.36 8.58 13.27
C GLU A 323 -11.48 8.58 12.02
N ALA A 324 -11.55 7.53 11.20
CA ALA A 324 -10.81 7.45 9.93
C ALA A 324 -11.34 8.45 8.89
N VAL A 325 -12.65 8.68 8.84
CA VAL A 325 -13.26 9.73 8.00
C VAL A 325 -12.82 11.12 8.46
N GLN A 326 -12.90 11.40 9.76
CA GLN A 326 -12.47 12.67 10.33
C GLN A 326 -10.99 12.93 10.06
N ARG A 327 -10.14 11.93 10.27
CA ARG A 327 -8.70 11.99 10.01
C ARG A 327 -8.41 12.39 8.56
N GLN A 328 -9.07 11.72 7.61
CA GLN A 328 -8.96 12.06 6.20
C GLN A 328 -9.46 13.49 5.91
N GLY A 329 -10.58 13.90 6.50
CA GLY A 329 -11.13 15.25 6.37
C GLY A 329 -10.14 16.35 6.81
N VAL A 330 -9.43 16.15 7.92
CA VAL A 330 -8.40 17.08 8.39
C VAL A 330 -7.28 17.27 7.37
N VAL A 331 -6.81 16.18 6.75
CA VAL A 331 -5.76 16.29 5.72
C VAL A 331 -6.27 16.97 4.47
N LEU A 332 -7.47 16.63 4.00
CA LEU A 332 -8.06 17.25 2.81
C LEU A 332 -8.26 18.76 2.99
N GLN A 333 -8.68 19.21 4.18
CA GLN A 333 -8.78 20.63 4.51
C GLN A 333 -7.42 21.33 4.47
N ARG A 334 -6.36 20.70 5.02
CA ARG A 334 -4.99 21.24 4.99
C ARG A 334 -4.46 21.35 3.57
N VAL A 335 -4.67 20.33 2.73
CA VAL A 335 -4.25 20.33 1.32
C VAL A 335 -4.99 21.42 0.54
N ALA A 336 -6.30 21.57 0.76
CA ALA A 336 -7.10 22.62 0.12
C ALA A 336 -6.63 24.02 0.52
N ALA A 337 -6.35 24.25 1.81
CA ALA A 337 -5.83 25.52 2.31
C ALA A 337 -4.46 25.85 1.71
N ALA A 338 -3.54 24.89 1.68
CA ALA A 338 -2.22 25.07 1.08
C ALA A 338 -2.30 25.37 -0.43
N GLY A 339 -3.20 24.68 -1.15
CA GLY A 339 -3.45 24.96 -2.57
C GLY A 339 -4.02 26.35 -2.82
N ALA A 340 -4.94 26.82 -1.98
CA ALA A 340 -5.49 28.18 -2.06
C ALA A 340 -4.41 29.24 -1.77
N SER A 341 -3.56 29.03 -0.76
CA SER A 341 -2.44 29.91 -0.46
C SER A 341 -1.41 29.96 -1.60
N ALA A 342 -1.12 28.83 -2.25
CA ALA A 342 -0.21 28.79 -3.40
C ALA A 342 -0.79 29.53 -4.61
N ALA A 343 -2.09 29.38 -4.91
CA ALA A 343 -2.75 30.12 -5.98
C ALA A 343 -2.71 31.64 -5.73
N LEU A 344 -3.02 32.08 -4.51
CA LEU A 344 -2.94 33.49 -4.11
C LEU A 344 -1.52 34.05 -4.25
N ALA A 345 -0.48 33.25 -3.96
CA ALA A 345 0.90 33.68 -4.11
C ALA A 345 1.32 33.86 -5.59
N VAL A 346 0.79 33.02 -6.49
CA VAL A 346 1.00 33.16 -7.94
C VAL A 346 0.28 34.41 -8.46
N ASP A 347 -0.99 34.62 -8.07
CA ASP A 347 -1.76 35.81 -8.47
C ASP A 347 -1.09 37.12 -8.02
N LEU A 348 -0.48 37.14 -6.82
CA LEU A 348 0.28 38.28 -6.32
C LEU A 348 1.62 38.50 -7.05
N GLN A 349 2.27 37.42 -7.51
CA GLN A 349 3.49 37.51 -8.30
C GLN A 349 3.21 38.04 -9.72
N ASP A 350 2.10 37.61 -10.34
CA ASP A 350 1.66 38.10 -11.64
C ASP A 350 1.16 39.55 -11.57
N ALA A 351 0.46 39.93 -10.49
CA ALA A 351 0.10 41.33 -10.23
C ALA A 351 1.33 42.22 -9.97
N GLY A 352 2.41 41.66 -9.42
CA GLY A 352 3.69 42.33 -9.21
C GLY A 352 4.47 42.67 -10.48
N GLN A 353 4.08 42.14 -11.65
CA GLN A 353 4.68 42.49 -12.95
C GLN A 353 4.06 43.74 -13.59
N HIS A 354 2.98 44.30 -13.03
CA HIS A 354 2.38 45.56 -13.46
C HIS A 354 2.24 46.54 -12.28
N PRO A 355 3.22 47.43 -12.04
CA PRO A 355 3.30 48.27 -10.84
C PRO A 355 2.20 49.34 -10.70
N GLY A 356 1.20 49.38 -11.59
CA GLY A 356 0.09 50.34 -11.57
C GLY A 356 -1.09 49.95 -10.67
N ASP A 357 -1.31 48.66 -10.43
CA ASP A 357 -2.58 48.17 -9.83
C ASP A 357 -2.44 47.56 -8.42
N ALA A 358 -1.22 47.48 -7.89
CA ALA A 358 -0.94 46.86 -6.58
C ALA A 358 -1.68 47.52 -5.40
N ALA A 359 -1.96 48.83 -5.48
CA ALA A 359 -2.70 49.54 -4.44
C ALA A 359 -4.21 49.27 -4.46
N ALA A 360 -4.79 48.94 -5.62
CA ALA A 360 -6.22 48.63 -5.75
C ALA A 360 -6.54 47.18 -5.36
N ALA A 361 -5.64 46.24 -5.67
CA ALA A 361 -5.78 44.83 -5.31
C ALA A 361 -5.64 44.59 -3.79
N ALA A 362 -4.73 45.30 -3.12
CA ALA A 362 -4.57 45.22 -1.66
C ALA A 362 -5.82 45.73 -0.90
N ALA A 363 -6.51 46.75 -1.42
CA ALA A 363 -7.76 47.25 -0.84
C ALA A 363 -8.93 46.29 -1.01
N ALA A 364 -8.99 45.53 -2.11
CA ALA A 364 -10.04 44.54 -2.36
C ALA A 364 -9.87 43.26 -1.51
N ALA A 365 -8.63 42.84 -1.24
CA ALA A 365 -8.32 41.67 -0.41
C ALA A 365 -8.62 41.90 1.08
N VAL A 366 -8.38 43.10 1.60
CA VAL A 366 -8.70 43.45 2.99
C VAL A 366 -10.21 43.58 3.21
N GLY A 367 -10.97 44.04 2.21
CA GLY A 367 -12.43 44.16 2.29
C GLY A 367 -13.21 42.83 2.39
N SER A 368 -12.67 41.74 1.81
CA SER A 368 -13.31 40.41 1.91
C SER A 368 -13.10 39.72 3.26
N ILE A 369 -12.09 40.13 4.04
CA ILE A 369 -11.80 39.55 5.36
C ILE A 369 -12.65 40.22 6.46
N THR A 370 -13.03 41.49 6.28
CA THR A 370 -13.82 42.25 7.28
C THR A 370 -15.35 42.07 7.16
N GLY A 371 -15.87 41.38 6.15
CA GLY A 371 -17.31 41.17 5.94
C GLY A 371 -17.97 40.10 6.84
N MET A 372 -17.21 39.41 7.71
CA MET A 372 -17.74 38.35 8.58
C MET A 372 -17.84 38.72 10.07
N VAL A 373 -17.52 39.95 10.47
CA VAL A 373 -17.67 40.39 11.88
C VAL A 373 -18.37 41.75 11.91
N GLY A 374 -19.68 41.73 12.11
CA GLY A 374 -20.48 42.94 12.27
C GLY A 374 -20.35 43.55 13.67
N GLY A 375 -20.21 44.88 13.70
CA GLY A 375 -20.93 45.74 14.64
C GLY A 375 -20.15 46.38 15.79
N GLY A 376 -19.85 47.68 15.66
CA GLY A 376 -20.04 48.64 16.76
C GLY A 376 -18.82 49.46 17.21
N GLY A 377 -18.85 50.76 16.91
CA GLY A 377 -18.57 51.83 17.90
C GLY A 377 -17.16 52.43 17.99
N ASP A 378 -17.04 53.65 17.46
CA ASP A 378 -16.27 54.83 17.91
C ASP A 378 -14.81 54.72 18.43
N GLY A 379 -13.90 55.37 17.68
CA GLY A 379 -13.22 56.58 18.19
C GLY A 379 -11.80 56.46 18.77
N ALA A 380 -10.87 57.13 18.06
CA ALA A 380 -9.65 57.80 18.52
C ALA A 380 -8.27 57.09 18.42
N ASP A 381 -7.43 57.72 17.59
CA ASP A 381 -5.99 58.05 17.70
C ASP A 381 -4.93 57.01 18.10
N LEU A 382 -4.21 56.57 17.05
CA LEU A 382 -2.74 56.58 16.85
C LEU A 382 -1.80 56.56 18.07
N VAL A 383 -1.08 55.44 18.26
CA VAL A 383 0.36 55.44 18.62
C VAL A 383 1.03 54.26 17.90
N VAL A 384 2.08 54.58 17.13
CA VAL A 384 3.00 53.62 16.50
C VAL A 384 4.07 53.26 17.53
N GLU A 385 4.17 51.97 17.89
CA GLU A 385 5.41 51.37 18.39
C GLU A 385 5.73 50.13 17.53
N VAL A 386 6.91 50.17 16.92
CA VAL A 386 7.46 49.09 16.09
C VAL A 386 8.41 48.27 16.95
N SER A 387 8.13 46.98 17.15
CA SER A 387 9.12 45.97 17.51
C SER A 387 8.47 44.58 17.68
N ALA A 388 8.96 43.59 16.92
CA ALA A 388 8.86 42.12 17.10
C ALA A 388 8.13 41.28 16.01
N ASP A 389 7.90 41.80 14.80
CA ASP A 389 7.21 41.02 13.74
C ASP A 389 8.05 40.53 12.54
N GLU A 390 9.36 40.82 12.48
CA GLU A 390 10.20 40.27 11.39
C GLU A 390 10.70 38.84 11.66
N GLU A 391 10.71 38.38 12.91
CA GLU A 391 11.19 37.02 13.25
C GLU A 391 10.11 35.95 13.01
N ARG A 392 8.82 36.30 13.11
CA ARG A 392 7.71 35.36 12.83
C ARG A 392 7.45 35.19 11.35
N LEU A 393 7.69 36.22 10.54
CA LEU A 393 7.51 36.14 9.09
C LEU A 393 8.63 35.32 8.44
N LEU A 394 9.86 35.41 8.95
CA LEU A 394 11.00 34.58 8.50
C LEU A 394 10.83 33.10 8.89
N VAL A 395 10.33 32.81 10.09
CA VAL A 395 10.06 31.42 10.52
C VAL A 395 8.88 30.80 9.77
N ALA A 396 7.82 31.58 9.47
CA ALA A 396 6.70 31.11 8.66
C ALA A 396 7.09 30.90 7.19
N LYS A 397 7.94 31.78 6.64
CA LYS A 397 8.44 31.67 5.26
C LYS A 397 9.43 30.51 5.11
N ALA A 398 10.32 30.30 6.10
CA ALA A 398 11.20 29.13 6.14
C ALA A 398 10.43 27.81 6.33
N GLY A 399 9.34 27.82 7.11
CA GLY A 399 8.45 26.66 7.27
C GLY A 399 7.64 26.35 6.00
N ALA A 400 7.20 27.38 5.26
CA ALA A 400 6.50 27.24 4.00
C ALA A 400 7.44 26.81 2.85
N GLU A 401 8.66 27.36 2.80
CA GLU A 401 9.71 26.90 1.88
C GLU A 401 10.14 25.47 2.19
N GLY A 402 10.29 25.09 3.47
CA GLY A 402 10.58 23.72 3.87
C GLY A 402 9.47 22.72 3.52
N ALA A 403 8.20 23.13 3.65
CA ALA A 403 7.06 22.31 3.24
C ALA A 403 6.92 22.21 1.72
N ALA A 404 7.18 23.30 0.99
CA ALA A 404 7.18 23.30 -0.47
C ALA A 404 8.34 22.48 -1.04
N VAL A 405 9.51 22.51 -0.43
CA VAL A 405 10.66 21.66 -0.77
C VAL A 405 10.35 20.19 -0.49
N ALA A 406 9.75 19.85 0.66
CA ALA A 406 9.36 18.47 0.96
C ALA A 406 8.28 17.91 0.00
N VAL A 407 7.34 18.76 -0.42
CA VAL A 407 6.32 18.40 -1.44
C VAL A 407 6.95 18.33 -2.84
N ALA A 408 7.90 19.21 -3.17
CA ALA A 408 8.63 19.18 -4.44
C ALA A 408 9.58 17.98 -4.54
N GLU A 409 10.24 17.57 -3.45
CA GLU A 409 11.05 16.34 -3.39
C GLU A 409 10.16 15.10 -3.53
N GLN A 410 8.97 15.09 -2.92
CA GLN A 410 7.99 14.02 -3.12
C GLN A 410 7.47 13.98 -4.57
N LEU A 411 7.31 15.12 -5.25
CA LEU A 411 6.87 15.17 -6.65
C LEU A 411 8.00 14.87 -7.65
N GLN A 412 9.25 15.23 -7.35
CA GLN A 412 10.41 14.86 -8.17
C GLN A 412 10.74 13.37 -8.07
N ALA A 413 10.52 12.74 -6.91
CA ALA A 413 10.60 11.29 -6.76
C ALA A 413 9.57 10.55 -7.65
N VAL A 414 8.41 11.16 -7.93
CA VAL A 414 7.41 10.62 -8.86
C VAL A 414 7.80 10.85 -10.33
N SER A 415 8.54 11.91 -10.64
CA SER A 415 8.95 12.25 -12.00
C SER A 415 10.21 11.51 -12.50
N LEU A 416 11.07 11.01 -11.60
CA LEU A 416 12.27 10.23 -11.93
C LEU A 416 12.00 8.78 -12.36
N HIS A 417 10.73 8.36 -12.46
CA HIS A 417 10.32 7.07 -13.03
C HIS A 417 9.65 7.19 -14.42
N ALA A 418 9.71 8.37 -15.02
CA ALA A 418 9.38 8.59 -16.43
C ALA A 418 10.65 8.99 -17.20
N SER A 419 11.56 8.02 -17.38
CA SER A 419 12.66 8.07 -18.35
C SER A 419 13.04 6.64 -18.74
#